data_AF-A0A920WAF2-F1
#
_entry.id   AF-A0A920WAF2-F1
#
_cell.length_a   1.000
_cell.length_b   1.000
_cell.length_c   1.000
_cell.angle_alpha   90.00
_cell.angle_beta   90.00
_cell.angle_gamma   90.00
#
_symmetry.space_group_name_H-M   'P 1'
#
loop_
_entity.id
_entity.type
_entity.pdbx_description
1 polymer ?
#
loop_
_entity_poly.entity_id
_entity_poly.type
_entity_poly.pdbx_seq_one_letter_code
_entity_poly.pdbx_strand_id
1 'polypeptide(L)'
;MFEAMEDDLGDHASDSHVIVSGRIISLRGMGRASFLDLRDGSGTIQVLLRENVLEQAYGLLENLDLGDFLEVIGPVMRTRTGQVTIEAHDMPFAIQMYAPASRKMAWSTRR
;
A
#
# COMPACT_ATOMS: atom_id res chain seq x y z
N MET A 1 -0.02 3.53 -17.81
CA MET A 1 -1.23 3.54 -16.95
C MET A 1 -1.04 4.47 -15.76
N PHE A 2 0.04 4.34 -14.98
CA PHE A 2 0.39 5.31 -13.92
C PHE A 2 0.90 6.65 -14.46
N GLU A 3 1.65 6.63 -15.56
CA GLU A 3 2.12 7.84 -16.27
C GLU A 3 0.96 8.67 -16.86
N ALA A 4 -0.16 8.01 -17.17
CA ALA A 4 -1.38 8.70 -17.61
C ALA A 4 -2.15 9.31 -16.42
N MET A 5 -1.97 8.77 -15.21
CA MET A 5 -2.59 9.33 -14.01
C MET A 5 -1.82 10.56 -13.50
N GLU A 6 -0.50 10.65 -13.72
CA GLU A 6 0.26 11.86 -13.41
C GLU A 6 -0.11 13.04 -14.31
N ASP A 7 -0.45 12.78 -15.58
CA ASP A 7 -0.81 13.83 -16.56
C ASP A 7 -2.26 14.33 -16.38
N ASP A 8 -3.19 13.48 -15.90
CA ASP A 8 -4.60 13.82 -15.67
C ASP A 8 -4.86 14.55 -14.34
N LEU A 9 -3.90 14.52 -13.41
CA LEU A 9 -3.96 15.27 -12.13
C LEU A 9 -3.78 16.79 -12.29
N GLY A 10 -3.78 17.28 -13.53
CA GLY A 10 -3.50 18.66 -13.91
C GLY A 10 -4.58 19.70 -13.56
N ASP A 11 -5.83 19.34 -13.29
CA ASP A 11 -6.83 20.36 -12.88
C ASP A 11 -8.11 19.84 -12.19
N HIS A 12 -8.31 18.53 -12.07
CA HIS A 12 -9.50 17.95 -11.44
C HIS A 12 -9.10 16.91 -10.41
N ALA A 13 -8.90 17.36 -9.16
CA ALA A 13 -8.96 16.48 -8.00
C ALA A 13 -10.41 16.03 -7.82
N SER A 14 -10.90 15.21 -8.74
CA SER A 14 -12.21 14.60 -8.67
C SER A 14 -12.19 13.55 -7.56
N ASP A 15 -13.32 13.42 -6.89
CA ASP A 15 -13.72 12.41 -5.89
C ASP A 15 -13.64 10.95 -6.42
N SER A 16 -12.87 10.75 -7.48
CA SER A 16 -12.69 9.51 -8.22
C SER A 16 -11.79 8.59 -7.41
N HIS A 17 -12.42 7.55 -6.85
CA HIS A 17 -11.70 6.43 -6.30
C HIS A 17 -10.97 5.72 -7.43
N VAL A 18 -9.67 5.51 -7.26
CA VAL A 18 -8.85 4.74 -8.19
C VAL A 18 -8.59 3.36 -7.61
N ILE A 19 -8.53 2.36 -8.48
CA ILE A 19 -8.13 1.00 -8.14
C ILE A 19 -6.71 0.82 -8.60
N VAL A 20 -5.82 0.45 -7.68
CA VAL A 20 -4.42 0.22 -7.97
C VAL A 20 -4.00 -1.12 -7.40
N SER A 21 -3.32 -1.90 -8.23
CA SER A 21 -2.71 -3.17 -7.82
C SER A 21 -1.23 -3.18 -8.16
N GLY A 22 -0.45 -3.85 -7.32
CA GLY A 22 0.99 -3.94 -7.50
C GLY A 22 1.65 -4.82 -6.45
N ARG A 23 2.98 -4.96 -6.56
CA ARG A 23 3.79 -5.67 -5.56
C ARG A 23 4.22 -4.75 -4.44
N ILE A 24 4.12 -5.24 -3.22
CA ILE A 24 4.62 -4.52 -2.03
C ILE A 24 6.15 -4.54 -2.07
N ILE A 25 6.78 -3.37 -2.23
CA ILE A 25 8.24 -3.24 -2.16
C ILE A 25 8.72 -2.63 -0.84
N SER A 26 7.84 -1.94 -0.12
CA SER A 26 8.11 -1.39 1.20
C SER A 26 6.82 -1.32 2.00
N LEU A 27 6.89 -1.63 3.29
CA LEU A 27 5.81 -1.43 4.26
C LEU A 27 6.43 -0.82 5.52
N ARG A 28 5.94 0.35 5.93
CA ARG A 28 6.44 1.14 7.06
C ARG A 28 5.29 1.58 7.95
N GLY A 29 5.19 0.99 9.14
CA GLY A 29 4.22 1.40 10.14
C GLY A 29 4.68 2.63 10.94
N MET A 30 3.77 3.59 11.13
CA MET A 30 3.90 4.76 11.99
C MET A 30 2.66 4.88 12.90
N GLY A 31 2.64 4.08 13.97
CA GLY A 31 1.53 4.09 14.93
C GLY A 31 0.21 3.65 14.28
N ARG A 32 -0.77 4.56 14.19
CA ARG A 32 -2.11 4.30 13.62
C ARG A 32 -2.21 4.49 12.10
N ALA A 33 -1.08 4.74 11.45
CA ALA A 33 -0.99 4.84 10.01
C ALA A 33 0.19 4.01 9.51
N SER A 34 0.06 3.44 8.32
CA SER A 34 1.11 2.71 7.64
C SER A 34 1.28 3.25 6.23
N PHE A 35 2.52 3.37 5.79
CA PHE A 35 2.88 3.71 4.42
C PHE A 35 3.37 2.46 3.72
N LEU A 36 2.86 2.23 2.52
CA LEU A 36 3.18 1.08 1.71
C LEU A 36 3.51 1.54 0.30
N ASP A 37 4.59 1.03 -0.27
CA ASP A 37 4.97 1.33 -1.64
C ASP A 37 4.58 0.15 -2.52
N LEU A 38 3.67 0.39 -3.47
CA LEU A 38 3.28 -0.56 -4.51
C LEU A 38 4.09 -0.31 -5.77
N ARG A 39 4.62 -1.38 -6.35
CA ARG A 39 5.32 -1.35 -7.62
C ARG A 39 4.61 -2.20 -8.65
N ASP A 40 4.34 -1.61 -9.80
CA ASP A 40 3.87 -2.29 -11.00
C ASP A 40 4.87 -2.08 -12.15
N GLY A 41 4.57 -2.59 -13.35
CA GLY A 41 5.42 -2.45 -14.54
C GLY A 41 5.67 -1.01 -14.97
N SER A 42 4.79 -0.06 -14.61
CA SER A 42 4.95 1.36 -14.96
C SER A 42 5.79 2.16 -13.96
N GLY A 43 5.86 1.76 -12.69
CA GLY A 43 6.47 2.58 -11.65
C GLY A 43 6.11 2.18 -10.24
N THR A 44 6.40 3.08 -9.30
CA THR A 44 6.11 2.90 -7.87
C THR A 44 5.19 4.00 -7.40
N ILE A 45 4.15 3.63 -6.66
CA ILE A 45 3.21 4.55 -6.03
C ILE A 45 3.15 4.30 -4.53
N GLN A 46 3.00 5.38 -3.76
CA GLN A 46 2.82 5.30 -2.33
C GLN A 46 1.33 5.14 -2.00
N VAL A 47 1.05 4.30 -1.01
CA VAL A 47 -0.25 4.07 -0.43
C VAL A 47 -0.19 4.42 1.05
N LEU A 48 -1.16 5.21 1.49
CA LEU A 48 -1.39 5.55 2.88
C LEU A 48 -2.54 4.70 3.42
N LEU A 49 -2.26 3.91 4.43
CA LEU A 49 -3.24 3.09 5.13
C LEU A 49 -3.45 3.67 6.51
N ARG A 50 -4.70 3.92 6.91
CA ARG A 50 -5.01 4.43 8.26
C ARG A 50 -5.95 3.49 8.98
N GLU A 51 -5.68 3.26 10.25
CA GLU A 51 -6.48 2.37 11.11
C GLU A 51 -7.94 2.83 11.21
N ASN A 52 -8.19 4.13 11.26
CA ASN A 52 -9.53 4.70 11.34
C ASN A 52 -10.32 4.60 10.03
N VAL A 53 -9.67 4.31 8.90
CA VAL A 53 -10.33 4.19 7.59
C VAL A 53 -10.59 2.73 7.26
N LEU A 54 -9.59 1.87 7.48
CA LEU A 54 -9.66 0.45 7.14
C LEU A 54 -10.28 -0.41 8.26
N GLU A 55 -10.39 0.11 9.47
CA GLU A 55 -10.94 -0.57 10.65
C GLU A 55 -10.44 -2.02 10.78
N GLN A 56 -11.31 -3.01 10.56
CA GLN A 56 -11.01 -4.45 10.66
C GLN A 56 -10.00 -4.92 9.60
N ALA A 57 -9.99 -4.30 8.42
CA ALA A 57 -9.05 -4.62 7.35
C ALA A 57 -7.63 -4.13 7.66
N TYR A 58 -7.45 -3.21 8.61
CA TYR A 58 -6.11 -2.73 9.00
C TYR A 58 -5.26 -3.84 9.61
N GLY A 59 -5.86 -4.79 10.32
CA GLY A 59 -5.16 -5.94 10.90
C GLY A 59 -4.57 -6.89 9.85
N LEU A 60 -5.05 -6.84 8.60
CA LEU A 60 -4.49 -7.63 7.51
C LEU A 60 -3.05 -7.22 7.16
N LEU A 61 -2.67 -5.97 7.47
CA LEU A 61 -1.32 -5.46 7.24
C LEU A 61 -0.23 -6.28 7.94
N GLU A 62 -0.54 -6.91 9.08
CA GLU A 62 0.41 -7.76 9.81
C GLU A 62 0.76 -9.05 9.06
N ASN A 63 -0.09 -9.47 8.13
CA ASN A 63 0.09 -10.68 7.33
C ASN A 63 0.74 -10.39 5.97
N LEU A 64 0.94 -9.12 5.61
CA LEU A 64 1.56 -8.75 4.35
C LEU A 64 3.08 -8.83 4.44
N ASP A 65 3.69 -9.51 3.49
CA ASP A 65 5.13 -9.59 3.32
C ASP A 65 5.58 -8.80 2.08
N LEU A 66 6.87 -8.44 2.05
CA LEU A 66 7.47 -7.82 0.87
C LEU A 66 7.44 -8.80 -0.31
N GLY A 67 6.94 -8.35 -1.46
CA GLY A 67 6.80 -9.14 -2.67
C GLY A 67 5.38 -9.68 -2.92
N ASP A 68 4.49 -9.59 -1.93
CA ASP A 68 3.07 -9.90 -2.07
C ASP A 68 2.39 -8.93 -3.04
N PHE A 69 1.35 -9.40 -3.72
CA PHE A 69 0.50 -8.55 -4.54
C PHE A 69 -0.68 -8.05 -3.72
N LEU A 70 -0.91 -6.75 -3.77
CA LEU A 70 -2.02 -6.10 -3.06
C LEU A 70 -2.78 -5.22 -4.05
N GLU A 71 -4.11 -5.26 -3.95
CA GLU A 71 -5.02 -4.31 -4.59
C GLU A 71 -5.59 -3.36 -3.54
N VAL A 72 -5.59 -2.08 -3.86
CA VAL A 72 -6.05 -0.99 -3.00
C VAL A 72 -6.99 -0.10 -3.78
N ILE A 73 -8.07 0.32 -3.13
CA ILE A 73 -9.04 1.26 -3.68
C ILE A 73 -9.09 2.52 -2.82
N GLY A 74 -9.03 3.68 -3.45
CA GLY A 74 -9.14 4.94 -2.73
C GLY A 74 -8.83 6.18 -3.56
N PRO A 75 -9.03 7.38 -3.00
CA PRO A 75 -8.73 8.63 -3.68
C PRO A 75 -7.22 8.86 -3.82
N VAL A 76 -6.84 9.52 -4.93
CA VAL A 76 -5.48 10.03 -5.12
C VAL A 76 -5.33 11.36 -4.40
N MET A 77 -4.31 11.48 -3.56
CA MET A 77 -3.94 12.70 -2.87
C MET A 77 -2.47 13.05 -3.12
N ARG A 78 -2.13 14.32 -2.94
CA ARG A 78 -0.73 14.77 -2.96
C ARG A 78 -0.28 15.06 -1.53
N THR A 79 0.83 14.45 -1.13
CA THR A 79 1.41 14.70 0.19
C THR A 79 2.11 16.05 0.25
N ARG A 80 2.45 16.53 1.46
CA ARG A 80 3.16 17.82 1.65
C ARG A 80 4.51 17.89 0.93
N THR A 81 5.13 16.75 0.64
CA THR A 81 6.39 16.63 -0.10
C THR A 81 6.19 16.58 -1.61
N GLY A 82 4.95 16.70 -2.10
CA GLY A 82 4.62 16.68 -3.53
C GLY A 82 4.47 15.28 -4.13
N GLN A 83 4.67 14.23 -3.33
CA GLN A 83 4.57 12.84 -3.78
C GLN A 83 3.09 12.43 -3.92
N VAL A 84 2.74 11.84 -5.06
CA VAL A 84 1.42 11.25 -5.33
C VAL A 84 1.23 10.05 -4.42
N THR A 85 0.09 9.98 -3.74
CA THR A 85 -0.22 8.94 -2.74
C THR A 85 -1.70 8.59 -2.81
N ILE A 86 -2.02 7.31 -2.67
CA ILE A 86 -3.41 6.84 -2.59
C ILE A 86 -3.77 6.64 -1.13
N GLU A 87 -4.88 7.21 -0.68
CA GLU A 87 -5.43 6.91 0.66
C GLU A 87 -6.30 5.65 0.56
N ALA A 88 -5.87 4.55 1.16
CA ALA A 88 -6.56 3.28 1.09
C ALA A 88 -7.89 3.34 1.86
N HIS A 89 -9.01 3.26 1.13
CA HIS A 89 -10.35 3.14 1.70
C HIS A 89 -10.79 1.68 1.78
N ASP A 90 -10.36 0.86 0.81
CA ASP A 90 -10.65 -0.57 0.77
C ASP A 90 -9.43 -1.36 0.27
N MET A 91 -9.34 -2.62 0.71
CA MET A 91 -8.32 -3.59 0.34
C MET A 91 -8.99 -4.93 0.03
N PRO A 92 -9.61 -5.08 -1.15
CA PRO A 92 -10.42 -6.24 -1.47
C PRO A 92 -9.60 -7.52 -1.67
N PHE A 93 -8.30 -7.41 -1.98
CA PHE A 93 -7.52 -8.56 -2.41
C PHE A 93 -6.02 -8.45 -2.09
N ALA A 94 -5.48 -9.51 -1.49
CA ALA A 94 -4.05 -9.71 -1.30
C ALA A 94 -3.68 -11.15 -1.68
N ILE A 95 -2.70 -11.33 -2.58
CA ILE A 95 -2.08 -12.62 -2.85
C ILE A 95 -0.78 -12.68 -2.08
N GLN A 96 -0.76 -13.54 -1.07
CA GLN A 96 0.45 -13.87 -0.33
C GLN A 96 1.29 -14.86 -1.14
N MET A 97 2.52 -14.48 -1.46
CA MET A 97 3.44 -15.38 -2.15
C MET A 97 4.14 -16.26 -1.11
N TYR A 98 3.60 -17.45 -0.88
CA TYR A 98 4.25 -18.45 -0.02
C TYR A 98 5.57 -18.93 -0.65
N ALA A 99 6.68 -18.31 -0.26
CA ALA A 99 7.97 -18.98 -0.35
C ALA A 99 8.01 -20.09 0.71
N PRO A 100 8.45 -21.33 0.40
CA PRO A 100 8.60 -22.36 1.42
C PRO A 100 9.52 -21.84 2.51
N ALA A 101 9.07 -21.95 3.76
CA ALA A 101 9.70 -21.35 4.94
C ALA A 101 11.18 -21.74 5.07
N SER A 102 12.05 -20.92 4.50
CA SER A 102 13.45 -20.86 4.89
C SER A 102 13.62 -19.46 5.49
N ARG A 103 13.74 -19.42 6.83
CA ARG A 103 14.13 -18.26 7.65
C ARG A 103 13.01 -17.41 8.26
N LYS A 104 12.22 -18.03 9.15
CA LYS A 104 11.89 -17.44 10.46
C LYS A 104 12.54 -18.30 11.55
N MET A 105 13.87 -18.23 11.67
CA MET A 105 14.56 -18.80 12.84
C MET A 105 14.73 -17.72 13.90
N ALA A 106 14.20 -18.04 15.07
CA ALA A 106 14.28 -17.39 16.36
C ALA A 106 15.50 -16.51 16.60
N TRP A 107 15.24 -15.30 17.10
CA TRP A 107 16.08 -14.74 18.16
C TRP A 107 15.16 -14.18 19.27
N SER A 108 14.42 -15.08 19.93
CA SER A 108 14.07 -14.83 21.32
C SER A 108 15.25 -15.35 22.15
N THR A 109 16.10 -14.45 22.60
CA THR A 109 16.87 -14.69 23.82
C THR A 109 16.65 -13.47 24.69
N ARG A 110 15.67 -13.63 25.60
CA ARG A 110 15.60 -12.90 26.86
C ARG A 110 16.99 -12.86 27.49
N ARG A 111 17.41 -11.68 27.91
CA ARG A 111 18.09 -11.53 29.19
C ARG A 111 17.23 -10.64 30.07
#